data_AF-A0A6I3FBQ5-F1
#
_entry.id   AF-A0A6I3FBQ5-F1
#
_cell.length_a   1.000
_cell.length_b   1.000
_cell.length_c   1.000
_cell.angle_alpha   90.00
_cell.angle_beta   90.00
_cell.angle_gamma   90.00
#
_symmetry.space_group_name_H-M   'P 1'
#
loop_
_entity.id
_entity.type
_entity.pdbx_description
1 polymer ?
#
loop_
_entity_poly.entity_id
_entity_poly.type
_entity_poly.pdbx_seq_one_letter_code
_entity_poly.pdbx_strand_id
1 'polypeptide(L)'
;MSFTTEREITSVVDLCVSDGRGLNPEARGWSRRPLHNPELRGGWGRTKRWDYWAILGPDFFVSLTYADVDYLGIVTVEWGEFANGRSGGRALSIPLARGISLPDVSGSRPLQHRSSNLDLDITELSGGTHIVASWAESAGNGRGAIDVVVAHPPAQESLNVVIPWSNKRFQYTSKHQAR
;
A
#
# COMPACT_ATOMS: atom_id res chain seq x y z
N MET A 1 -23.88 10.78 22.17
CA MET A 1 -22.85 10.28 21.24
C MET A 1 -22.57 8.84 21.60
N SER A 2 -22.88 7.89 20.71
CA SER A 2 -22.49 6.49 20.92
C SER A 2 -21.03 6.36 20.51
N PHE A 3 -20.14 6.14 21.48
CA PHE A 3 -18.78 5.73 21.19
C PHE A 3 -18.84 4.25 20.81
N THR A 4 -18.51 3.91 19.57
CA THR A 4 -18.33 2.50 19.19
C THR A 4 -17.01 2.01 19.79
N THR A 5 -17.09 1.13 20.79
CA THR A 5 -15.92 0.42 21.32
C THR A 5 -15.55 -0.69 20.35
N GLU A 6 -14.87 -0.34 19.26
CA GLU A 6 -14.36 -1.32 18.30
C GLU A 6 -13.25 -2.15 18.96
N ARG A 7 -13.30 -3.49 18.80
CA ARG A 7 -12.38 -4.43 19.44
C ARG A 7 -10.93 -4.18 19.01
N GLU A 8 -10.03 -4.07 19.98
CA GLU A 8 -8.60 -4.15 19.71
C GLU A 8 -8.14 -5.60 19.61
N ILE A 9 -7.43 -5.94 18.54
CA ILE A 9 -6.77 -7.22 18.30
C ILE A 9 -5.35 -7.13 18.87
N THR A 10 -5.02 -8.02 19.80
CA THR A 10 -3.74 -8.04 20.53
C THR A 10 -2.92 -9.31 20.28
N SER A 11 -3.46 -10.28 19.55
CA SER A 11 -2.77 -11.48 19.10
C SER A 11 -3.00 -11.69 17.60
N VAL A 12 -2.14 -12.49 16.94
CA VAL A 12 -2.27 -12.81 15.52
C VAL A 12 -3.64 -13.44 15.23
N VAL A 13 -4.27 -13.03 14.13
CA VAL A 13 -5.57 -13.53 13.68
C VAL A 13 -5.62 -13.65 12.16
N ASP A 14 -6.20 -14.73 11.64
CA ASP A 14 -6.45 -14.85 10.20
C ASP A 14 -7.58 -13.91 9.79
N LEU A 15 -7.33 -13.08 8.76
CA LEU A 15 -8.32 -12.15 8.24
C LEU A 15 -9.54 -12.88 7.69
N CYS A 16 -9.32 -14.00 7.02
CA CYS A 16 -10.36 -14.84 6.45
C CYS A 16 -10.55 -16.13 7.26
N VAL A 17 -11.74 -16.72 7.19
CA VAL A 17 -11.93 -18.12 7.61
C VAL A 17 -11.09 -19.06 6.72
N SER A 18 -10.88 -20.31 7.14
CA SER A 18 -9.93 -21.25 6.51
C SER A 18 -10.16 -21.53 5.01
N ASP A 19 -11.37 -21.31 4.48
CA ASP A 19 -11.65 -21.41 3.04
C ASP A 19 -11.21 -20.18 2.22
N GLY A 20 -10.81 -19.10 2.89
CA GLY A 20 -10.35 -17.84 2.31
C GLY A 20 -11.44 -17.00 1.63
N ARG A 21 -12.73 -17.37 1.77
CA ARG A 21 -13.86 -16.75 1.04
C ARG A 21 -14.67 -15.76 1.86
N GLY A 22 -14.51 -15.78 3.18
CA GLY A 22 -15.26 -14.93 4.09
C GLY A 22 -14.39 -14.35 5.19
N LEU A 23 -14.81 -13.18 5.69
CA LEU A 23 -14.20 -12.53 6.83
C LEU A 23 -14.33 -13.43 8.08
N ASN A 24 -13.21 -13.64 8.76
CA ASN A 24 -13.20 -14.24 10.09
C ASN A 24 -13.87 -13.27 11.09
N PRO A 25 -14.95 -13.67 11.80
CA PRO A 25 -15.58 -12.82 12.81
C PRO A 25 -14.60 -12.34 13.89
N GLU A 26 -13.60 -13.14 14.23
CA GLU A 26 -12.56 -12.79 15.21
C GLU A 26 -11.56 -11.74 14.70
N ALA A 27 -11.47 -11.55 13.38
CA ALA A 27 -10.61 -10.53 12.78
C ALA A 27 -11.23 -9.13 12.76
N ARG A 28 -12.51 -9.00 13.12
CA ARG A 28 -13.20 -7.70 13.19
C ARG A 28 -12.62 -6.86 14.32
N GLY A 29 -12.16 -5.67 13.96
CA GLY A 29 -11.57 -4.74 14.90
C GLY A 29 -10.38 -4.00 14.29
N TRP A 30 -9.50 -3.56 15.17
CA TRP A 30 -8.29 -2.84 14.82
C TRP A 30 -7.09 -3.32 15.65
N SER A 31 -5.87 -3.04 15.24
CA SER A 31 -4.66 -3.35 16.02
C SER A 31 -3.58 -2.28 15.85
N ARG A 32 -2.74 -2.14 16.88
CA ARG A 32 -1.57 -1.25 16.92
C ARG A 32 -0.34 -1.78 16.17
N ARG A 33 -0.43 -3.02 15.66
CA ARG A 33 0.62 -3.77 14.96
C ARG A 33 -0.04 -4.64 13.88
N PRO A 34 0.67 -5.00 12.79
CA PRO A 34 0.11 -5.83 11.73
C PRO A 34 -0.07 -7.28 12.19
N LEU A 35 -1.16 -7.52 12.93
CA LEU A 35 -1.50 -8.81 13.55
C LEU A 35 -2.48 -9.64 12.70
N HIS A 36 -3.11 -9.03 11.70
CA HIS A 36 -3.97 -9.75 10.76
C HIS A 36 -3.11 -10.44 9.72
N ASN A 37 -3.24 -11.76 9.59
CA ASN A 37 -2.74 -12.49 8.43
C ASN A 37 -3.72 -12.26 7.26
N PRO A 38 -3.36 -11.44 6.26
CA PRO A 38 -4.32 -10.90 5.30
C PRO A 38 -4.42 -11.79 4.04
N GLU A 39 -4.19 -13.10 4.15
CA GLU A 39 -4.27 -14.02 3.03
C GLU A 39 -5.68 -13.96 2.40
N LEU A 40 -5.74 -13.56 1.12
CA LEU A 40 -6.97 -13.49 0.34
C LEU A 40 -6.95 -14.58 -0.73
N ARG A 41 -7.91 -15.50 -0.68
CA ARG A 41 -8.15 -16.53 -1.71
C ARG A 41 -9.38 -16.20 -2.56
N GLY A 42 -9.68 -14.91 -2.69
CA GLY A 42 -10.83 -14.40 -3.42
C GLY A 42 -10.81 -14.76 -4.90
N GLY A 43 -11.99 -14.74 -5.53
CA GLY A 43 -12.10 -14.96 -6.97
C GLY A 43 -11.64 -13.75 -7.79
N TRP A 44 -11.28 -13.99 -9.04
CA TRP A 44 -10.86 -12.97 -10.00
C TRP A 44 -11.90 -11.83 -10.13
N GLY A 45 -11.41 -10.59 -10.12
CA GLY A 45 -12.20 -9.36 -10.20
C GLY A 45 -12.76 -8.86 -8.87
N ARG A 46 -12.42 -9.51 -7.75
CA ARG A 46 -12.96 -9.18 -6.42
C ARG A 46 -11.88 -8.87 -5.40
N THR A 47 -10.63 -9.20 -5.69
CA THR A 47 -9.50 -8.98 -4.79
C THR A 47 -8.75 -7.75 -5.25
N LYS A 48 -8.57 -6.79 -4.35
CA LYS A 48 -7.84 -5.55 -4.64
C LYS A 48 -6.77 -5.39 -3.60
N ARG A 49 -5.52 -5.26 -4.05
CA ARG A 49 -4.35 -5.05 -3.20
C ARG A 49 -3.60 -3.84 -3.72
N TRP A 50 -3.15 -3.00 -2.83
CA TRP A 50 -2.28 -1.88 -3.17
C TRP A 50 -1.37 -1.56 -2.02
N ASP A 51 -0.18 -1.09 -2.35
CA ASP A 51 0.70 -0.40 -1.44
C ASP A 51 0.79 1.07 -1.88
N TYR A 52 0.67 1.97 -0.90
CA TYR A 52 0.62 3.40 -1.12
C TYR A 52 1.57 4.10 -0.16
N TRP A 53 2.45 4.91 -0.74
CA TRP A 53 3.41 5.73 -0.03
C TRP A 53 3.12 7.19 -0.28
N ALA A 54 3.12 7.99 0.79
CA ALA A 54 3.11 9.44 0.73
C ALA A 54 4.29 9.98 1.54
N ILE A 55 5.22 10.60 0.84
CA ILE A 55 6.40 11.25 1.42
C ILE A 55 6.15 12.75 1.37
N LEU A 56 6.13 13.38 2.54
CA LEU A 56 5.94 14.82 2.67
C LEU A 56 7.25 15.46 3.14
N GLY A 57 7.77 16.39 2.34
CA GLY A 57 8.81 17.33 2.76
C GLY A 57 8.22 18.66 3.21
N PRO A 58 9.06 19.63 3.61
CA PRO A 58 8.59 20.97 3.99
C PRO A 58 7.83 21.69 2.88
N ASP A 59 8.30 21.58 1.64
CA ASP A 59 7.80 22.36 0.49
C ASP A 59 7.28 21.48 -0.67
N PHE A 60 7.25 20.16 -0.49
CA PHE A 60 6.85 19.23 -1.53
C PHE A 60 6.18 17.97 -1.00
N PHE A 61 5.51 17.24 -1.88
CA PHE A 61 5.13 15.85 -1.66
C PHE A 61 5.56 14.98 -2.84
N VAL A 62 5.77 13.69 -2.55
CA VAL A 62 5.85 12.64 -3.55
C VAL A 62 4.98 11.48 -3.06
N SER A 63 4.14 10.93 -3.94
CA SER A 63 3.36 9.74 -3.64
C SER A 63 3.56 8.68 -4.69
N LEU A 64 3.50 7.41 -4.26
CA LEU A 64 3.68 6.25 -5.11
C LEU A 64 2.57 5.25 -4.83
N THR A 65 2.07 4.63 -5.89
CA THR A 65 1.10 3.52 -5.80
C THR A 65 1.65 2.32 -6.56
N TYR A 66 1.60 1.14 -5.94
CA TYR A 66 1.82 -0.14 -6.59
C TYR A 66 0.60 -1.02 -6.28
N ALA A 67 -0.22 -1.31 -7.29
CA ALA A 67 -1.51 -1.97 -7.06
C ALA A 67 -1.84 -3.05 -8.09
N ASP A 68 -2.47 -4.10 -7.58
CA ASP A 68 -3.10 -5.18 -8.32
C ASP A 68 -4.59 -5.21 -7.97
N VAL A 69 -5.44 -4.91 -8.96
CA VAL A 69 -6.90 -5.02 -8.84
C VAL A 69 -7.49 -6.08 -9.77
N ASP A 70 -6.75 -7.17 -9.96
CA ASP A 70 -7.01 -8.35 -10.81
C ASP A 70 -6.97 -8.07 -12.32
N TYR A 71 -7.84 -7.19 -12.82
CA TYR A 71 -7.93 -6.91 -14.26
C TYR A 71 -7.02 -5.75 -14.70
N LEU A 72 -6.43 -5.04 -13.74
CA LEU A 72 -5.60 -3.86 -13.96
C LEU A 72 -4.51 -3.79 -12.90
N GLY A 73 -3.27 -3.66 -13.35
CA GLY A 73 -2.15 -3.24 -12.52
C GLY A 73 -2.01 -1.72 -12.62
N ILE A 74 -1.68 -1.08 -11.51
CA ILE A 74 -1.49 0.36 -11.44
C ILE A 74 -0.13 0.61 -10.80
N VAL A 75 0.73 1.35 -11.49
CA VAL A 75 1.99 1.85 -10.93
C VAL A 75 2.02 3.35 -11.17
N THR A 76 2.07 4.13 -10.09
CA THR A 76 2.10 5.59 -10.19
C THR A 76 3.21 6.21 -9.37
N VAL A 77 3.68 7.35 -9.85
CA VAL A 77 4.43 8.34 -9.08
C VAL A 77 3.78 9.70 -9.36
N GLU A 78 3.53 10.47 -8.31
CA GLU A 78 3.01 11.83 -8.39
C GLU A 78 3.81 12.71 -7.46
N TRP A 79 4.13 13.93 -7.88
CA TRP A 79 4.83 14.89 -7.05
C TRP A 79 4.20 16.28 -7.18
N GLY A 80 4.42 17.11 -6.16
CA GLY A 80 4.06 18.53 -6.24
C GLY A 80 4.82 19.41 -5.25
N GLU A 81 4.94 20.68 -5.59
CA GLU A 81 5.57 21.76 -4.81
C GLU A 81 4.48 22.67 -4.24
N PHE A 82 4.49 22.90 -2.93
CA PHE A 82 3.44 23.68 -2.26
C PHE A 82 3.51 25.18 -2.59
N ALA A 83 4.72 25.73 -2.71
CA ALA A 83 4.92 27.18 -2.82
C ALA A 83 4.46 27.77 -4.17
N ASN A 84 4.64 27.03 -5.27
CA ASN A 84 4.37 27.51 -6.62
C ASN A 84 3.33 26.66 -7.38
N GLY A 85 2.83 25.57 -6.77
CA GLY A 85 1.82 24.69 -7.35
C GLY A 85 2.30 23.83 -8.50
N ARG A 86 3.63 23.71 -8.75
CA ARG A 86 4.17 22.79 -9.75
C ARG A 86 3.87 21.36 -9.34
N SER A 87 3.54 20.53 -10.31
CA SER A 87 3.28 19.12 -10.10
C SER A 87 3.60 18.33 -11.36
N GLY A 88 3.75 17.03 -11.18
CA GLY A 88 4.05 16.11 -12.26
C GLY A 88 3.97 14.67 -11.80
N GLY A 89 4.48 13.79 -12.63
CA GLY A 89 4.46 12.36 -12.39
C GLY A 89 4.06 11.55 -13.60
N ARG A 90 3.87 10.26 -13.34
CA ARG A 90 3.52 9.24 -14.33
C ARG A 90 2.61 8.21 -13.68
N ALA A 91 1.53 7.87 -14.37
CA ALA A 91 0.68 6.74 -14.05
C ALA A 91 0.71 5.72 -15.19
N LEU A 92 0.90 4.45 -14.85
CA LEU A 92 0.83 3.33 -15.77
C LEU A 92 -0.37 2.45 -15.43
N SER A 93 -1.19 2.19 -16.45
CA SER A 93 -2.29 1.24 -16.42
C SER A 93 -1.87 -0.03 -17.17
N ILE A 94 -1.68 -1.12 -16.45
CA ILE A 94 -1.09 -2.36 -16.95
C ILE A 94 -2.20 -3.41 -17.11
N PRO A 95 -2.59 -3.78 -18.35
CA PRO A 95 -3.67 -4.75 -18.56
C PRO A 95 -3.42 -6.08 -17.85
N LEU A 96 -4.46 -6.61 -17.20
CA LEU A 96 -4.43 -7.90 -16.49
C LEU A 96 -3.37 -7.96 -15.38
N ALA A 97 -2.98 -6.81 -14.82
CA ALA A 97 -1.94 -6.67 -13.80
C ALA A 97 -0.62 -7.39 -14.15
N ARG A 98 -0.31 -7.51 -15.45
CA ARG A 98 0.85 -8.30 -15.91
C ARG A 98 2.15 -7.80 -15.29
N GLY A 99 2.83 -8.68 -14.55
CA GLY A 99 4.11 -8.36 -13.91
C GLY A 99 3.98 -7.53 -12.63
N ILE A 100 2.76 -7.30 -12.15
CA ILE A 100 2.50 -6.74 -10.83
C ILE A 100 2.25 -7.89 -9.87
N SER A 101 2.92 -7.88 -8.72
CA SER A 101 2.75 -8.88 -7.69
C SER A 101 2.94 -8.27 -6.32
N LEU A 102 1.89 -8.29 -5.50
CA LEU A 102 1.96 -7.91 -4.09
C LEU A 102 1.96 -9.18 -3.23
N PRO A 103 2.84 -9.29 -2.21
CA PRO A 103 2.71 -10.34 -1.21
C PRO A 103 1.44 -10.15 -0.40
N ASP A 104 0.92 -11.22 0.22
CA ASP A 104 -0.18 -11.10 1.17
C ASP A 104 0.25 -10.24 2.37
N VAL A 105 1.39 -10.57 2.98
CA VAL A 105 1.96 -9.80 4.08
C VAL A 105 2.76 -8.62 3.52
N SER A 106 2.32 -7.40 3.81
CA SER A 106 3.05 -6.18 3.43
C SER A 106 4.50 -6.20 3.91
N GLY A 107 5.42 -5.75 3.07
CA GLY A 107 6.86 -5.74 3.36
C GLY A 107 7.56 -7.11 3.37
N SER A 108 6.84 -8.22 3.20
CA SER A 108 7.48 -9.55 3.21
C SER A 108 8.30 -9.85 1.95
N ARG A 109 8.08 -9.11 0.87
CA ARG A 109 8.81 -9.21 -0.40
C ARG A 109 8.95 -7.83 -1.05
N PRO A 110 10.02 -7.57 -1.82
CA PRO A 110 10.16 -6.34 -2.59
C PRO A 110 9.02 -6.17 -3.60
N LEU A 111 8.59 -4.92 -3.81
CA LEU A 111 7.70 -4.53 -4.90
C LEU A 111 8.52 -3.93 -6.02
N GLN A 112 8.45 -4.52 -7.22
CA GLN A 112 9.29 -4.12 -8.35
C GLN A 112 8.46 -3.93 -9.60
N HIS A 113 8.72 -2.83 -10.29
CA HIS A 113 8.24 -2.55 -11.64
C HIS A 113 9.38 -2.00 -12.49
N ARG A 114 9.44 -2.43 -13.76
CA ARG A 114 10.44 -1.97 -14.73
C ARG A 114 9.81 -1.62 -16.07
N SER A 115 10.07 -0.42 -16.57
CA SER A 115 9.62 0.04 -17.90
C SER A 115 10.42 1.26 -18.37
N SER A 116 10.31 1.63 -19.66
CA SER A 116 10.99 2.83 -20.17
C SER A 116 10.48 4.16 -19.57
N ASN A 117 9.27 4.16 -19.01
CA ASN A 117 8.55 5.36 -18.59
C ASN A 117 8.45 5.51 -17.08
N LEU A 118 8.55 4.40 -16.33
CA LEU A 118 8.48 4.36 -14.86
C LEU A 118 9.14 3.06 -14.37
N ASP A 119 10.18 3.22 -13.56
CA ASP A 119 10.80 2.17 -12.75
C ASP A 119 10.47 2.45 -11.28
N LEU A 120 10.15 1.40 -10.52
CA LEU A 120 9.85 1.48 -9.08
C LEU A 120 10.42 0.26 -8.35
N ASP A 121 11.10 0.49 -7.25
CA ASP A 121 11.57 -0.51 -6.29
C ASP A 121 11.18 -0.06 -4.87
N ILE A 122 10.52 -0.94 -4.13
CA ILE A 122 10.20 -0.76 -2.71
C ILE A 122 10.73 -2.00 -1.99
N THR A 123 11.73 -1.83 -1.14
CA THR A 123 12.41 -2.91 -0.44
C THR A 123 12.47 -2.64 1.06
N GLU A 124 12.02 -3.60 1.87
CA GLU A 124 12.17 -3.52 3.32
C GLU A 124 13.62 -3.71 3.76
N LEU A 125 14.09 -2.83 4.64
CA LEU A 125 15.37 -2.88 5.35
C LEU A 125 15.14 -3.18 6.83
N SER A 126 16.20 -3.50 7.57
CA SER A 126 16.11 -3.82 9.01
C SER A 126 15.62 -2.67 9.90
N GLY A 127 15.56 -1.43 9.39
CA GLY A 127 15.17 -0.24 10.15
C GLY A 127 14.30 0.75 9.37
N GLY A 128 13.70 0.33 8.25
CA GLY A 128 12.93 1.20 7.38
C GLY A 128 12.67 0.58 6.01
N THR A 129 12.10 1.36 5.10
CA THR A 129 11.81 0.93 3.73
C THR A 129 12.59 1.80 2.75
N HIS A 130 13.31 1.17 1.83
CA HIS A 130 14.00 1.86 0.74
C HIS A 130 13.08 1.95 -0.48
N ILE A 131 12.89 3.16 -0.98
CA ILE A 131 12.04 3.46 -2.13
C ILE A 131 12.88 4.16 -3.17
N VAL A 132 13.00 3.53 -4.34
CA VAL A 132 13.69 4.09 -5.51
C VAL A 132 12.70 4.12 -6.67
N ALA A 133 12.54 5.29 -7.28
CA ALA A 133 11.74 5.40 -8.50
C ALA A 133 12.39 6.35 -9.50
N SER A 134 12.21 6.07 -10.79
CA SER A 134 12.56 7.00 -11.86
C SER A 134 11.48 6.98 -12.93
N TRP A 135 11.18 8.12 -13.54
CA TRP A 135 10.09 8.23 -14.49
C TRP A 135 10.37 9.27 -15.57
N ALA A 136 9.70 9.12 -16.71
CA ALA A 136 9.53 10.19 -17.67
C ALA A 136 8.25 10.96 -17.33
N GLU A 137 8.26 12.29 -17.41
CA GLU A 137 7.09 13.12 -17.10
C GLU A 137 5.94 12.91 -18.08
N SER A 138 4.70 12.82 -17.56
CA SER A 138 3.50 12.62 -18.39
C SER A 138 3.32 13.69 -19.46
N ALA A 139 3.67 14.94 -19.16
CA ALA A 139 3.66 16.06 -20.10
C ALA A 139 4.84 16.08 -21.10
N GLY A 140 5.72 15.07 -21.07
CA GLY A 140 6.82 14.89 -22.04
C GLY A 140 8.05 15.77 -21.80
N ASN A 141 8.10 16.51 -20.70
CA ASN A 141 9.04 17.59 -20.42
C ASN A 141 10.08 17.25 -19.33
N GLY A 142 10.65 16.04 -19.37
CA GLY A 142 11.79 15.68 -18.53
C GLY A 142 11.68 14.30 -17.90
N ARG A 143 12.61 14.03 -16.99
CA ARG A 143 12.65 12.83 -16.15
C ARG A 143 12.74 13.24 -14.69
N GLY A 144 12.09 12.47 -13.82
CA GLY A 144 12.20 12.59 -12.38
C GLY A 144 12.81 11.33 -11.77
N ALA A 145 13.36 11.45 -10.57
CA ALA A 145 13.83 10.35 -9.78
C ALA A 145 13.70 10.65 -8.29
N ILE A 146 13.49 9.60 -7.50
CA ILE A 146 13.60 9.63 -6.04
C ILE A 146 14.43 8.43 -5.56
N ASP A 147 15.16 8.64 -4.48
CA ASP A 147 15.86 7.61 -3.73
C ASP A 147 15.76 8.02 -2.26
N VAL A 148 14.91 7.33 -1.51
CA VAL A 148 14.59 7.68 -0.12
C VAL A 148 14.54 6.43 0.76
N VAL A 149 15.01 6.59 1.99
CA VAL A 149 14.80 5.59 3.05
C VAL A 149 13.81 6.18 4.05
N VAL A 150 12.66 5.52 4.18
CA VAL A 150 11.64 5.86 5.17
C VAL A 150 11.95 5.08 6.44
N ALA A 151 12.33 5.77 7.51
CA ALA A 151 12.69 5.13 8.77
C ALA A 151 11.48 4.46 9.43
N HIS A 152 11.73 3.33 10.08
CA HIS A 152 10.77 2.63 10.94
C HIS A 152 11.34 2.53 12.37
N PRO A 153 11.23 3.60 13.17
CA PRO A 153 11.61 3.60 14.57
C PRO A 153 11.11 2.38 15.36
N PRO A 154 11.93 1.82 16.27
CA PRO A 154 11.48 0.78 17.19
C PRO A 154 10.24 1.23 17.99
N ALA A 155 9.33 0.29 18.22
CA ALA A 155 8.07 0.50 18.96
C ALA A 155 7.06 1.47 18.32
N GLN A 156 7.29 1.92 17.08
CA GLN A 156 6.29 2.66 16.32
C GLN A 156 5.06 1.79 16.09
N GLU A 157 3.90 2.32 16.47
CA GLU A 157 2.62 1.67 16.24
C GLU A 157 2.12 1.96 14.81
N SER A 158 1.37 1.01 14.26
CA SER A 158 0.59 1.19 13.04
C SER A 158 -0.89 1.06 13.33
N LEU A 159 -1.73 1.63 12.48
CA LEU A 159 -3.18 1.45 12.58
C LEU A 159 -3.63 0.44 11.54
N ASN A 160 -4.07 -0.72 12.00
CA ASN A 160 -4.50 -1.83 11.16
C ASN A 160 -5.99 -2.03 11.40
N VAL A 161 -6.83 -1.87 10.40
CA VAL A 161 -8.29 -1.81 10.58
C VAL A 161 -8.99 -2.72 9.59
N VAL A 162 -9.97 -3.48 10.08
CA VAL A 162 -10.93 -4.19 9.25
C VAL A 162 -12.22 -3.37 9.17
N ILE A 163 -12.71 -3.12 7.97
CA ILE A 163 -14.01 -2.50 7.70
C ILE A 163 -14.94 -3.58 7.14
N PRO A 164 -15.84 -4.16 7.96
CA PRO A 164 -16.61 -5.34 7.59
C PRO A 164 -18.03 -5.00 7.08
N TRP A 165 -18.17 -4.53 5.83
CA TRP A 165 -19.52 -4.27 5.26
C TRP A 165 -20.41 -5.52 5.22
N SER A 166 -19.83 -6.69 5.04
CA SER A 166 -20.48 -7.99 5.25
C SER A 166 -19.44 -9.09 5.45
N ASN A 167 -19.88 -10.32 5.70
CA ASN A 167 -18.99 -11.48 5.78
C ASN A 167 -18.23 -11.77 4.46
N LYS A 168 -18.64 -11.19 3.33
CA LYS A 168 -18.02 -11.41 2.01
C LYS A 168 -17.56 -10.12 1.32
N ARG A 169 -17.70 -8.98 1.99
CA ARG A 169 -17.28 -7.67 1.49
C ARG A 169 -16.68 -6.91 2.65
N PHE A 170 -15.37 -6.79 2.65
CA PHE A 170 -14.61 -6.15 3.70
C PHE A 170 -13.36 -5.51 3.11
N GLN A 171 -12.76 -4.61 3.87
CA GLN A 171 -11.46 -4.04 3.59
C GLN A 171 -10.58 -4.27 4.82
N TYR A 172 -9.33 -4.63 4.57
CA TYR A 172 -8.27 -4.54 5.57
C TYR A 172 -7.29 -3.47 5.12
N THR A 173 -6.82 -2.64 6.05
CA THR A 173 -5.81 -1.62 5.75
C THR A 173 -4.86 -1.52 6.91
N SER A 174 -3.58 -1.70 6.63
CA SER A 174 -2.50 -1.28 7.51
C SER A 174 -2.07 0.14 7.14
N LYS A 175 -2.02 1.04 8.11
CA LYS A 175 -1.51 2.41 7.97
C LYS A 175 -0.30 2.58 8.86
N HIS A 176 0.87 2.68 8.24
CA HIS A 176 2.11 3.00 8.90
C HIS A 176 2.34 4.50 8.74
N GLN A 177 2.35 5.24 9.85
CA GLN A 177 2.75 6.64 9.84
C GLN A 177 4.24 6.67 10.09
N ALA A 178 5.07 6.92 9.09
CA ALA A 178 6.48 7.23 9.31
C ALA A 178 6.62 8.67 9.85
N ARG A 179 7.66 8.93 10.65
CA ARG A 179 7.99 10.25 11.18
C ARG A 179 9.42 10.61 10.81
#